data_AF-R9K2Z9-F1
#
_entry.id   AF-R9K2Z9-F1
#
_cell.length_a   1.000
_cell.length_b   1.000
_cell.length_c   1.000
_cell.angle_alpha   90.00
_cell.angle_beta   90.00
_cell.angle_gamma   90.00
#
_symmetry.space_group_name_H-M   'P 1'
#
loop_
_entity.id
_entity.type
_entity.pdbx_description
1 polymer ?
#
loop_
_entity_poly.entity_id
_entity_poly.type
_entity_poly.pdbx_seq_one_letter_code
_entity_poly.pdbx_strand_id
1 'polypeptide(L)'
;MYIDYEELAIKIGYSYLNAGKGYWEDGAGKTHSYDSMDNDYLKNCINFVDRGIKEIKNNENEITNIIKKQLNKMYEEPSDKDISKAKKQIIEILKDKKSELKECKKKRESYKKK
;
A
#
# COMPACT_ATOMS: atom_id res chain seq x y z
N MET A 1 -18.41 11.97 8.60
CA MET A 1 -17.69 11.98 7.32
C MET A 1 -16.88 10.70 7.22
N TYR A 2 -17.06 9.92 6.15
CA TYR A 2 -16.31 8.68 5.92
C TYR A 2 -15.04 9.03 5.14
N ILE A 3 -13.87 8.76 5.71
CA ILE A 3 -12.59 8.95 5.00
C ILE A 3 -12.28 7.64 4.29
N ASP A 4 -12.12 7.71 2.98
CA ASP A 4 -11.57 6.59 2.21
C ASP A 4 -10.04 6.56 2.42
N TYR A 5 -9.60 5.65 3.28
CA TYR A 5 -8.19 5.51 3.61
C TYR A 5 -7.38 4.83 2.49
N GLU A 6 -8.02 4.11 1.57
CA GLU A 6 -7.37 3.51 0.41
C GLU A 6 -7.12 4.59 -0.65
N GLU A 7 -8.12 5.43 -0.94
CA GLU A 7 -7.93 6.61 -1.79
C GLU A 7 -6.86 7.55 -1.22
N LEU A 8 -6.85 7.74 0.10
CA LEU A 8 -5.80 8.50 0.77
C LEU A 8 -4.42 7.85 0.57
N ALA A 9 -4.30 6.53 0.76
CA ALA A 9 -3.05 5.79 0.55
C ALA A 9 -2.52 5.94 -0.89
N ILE A 10 -3.40 5.88 -1.89
CA ILE A 10 -3.05 6.12 -3.29
C ILE A 10 -2.53 7.56 -3.47
N LYS A 11 -3.26 8.56 -2.96
CA LYS A 11 -2.90 9.99 -3.08
C LYS A 11 -1.58 10.38 -2.39
N ILE A 12 -1.10 9.58 -1.44
CA ILE A 12 0.20 9.81 -0.79
C ILE A 12 1.37 9.06 -1.43
N GLY A 13 1.12 8.25 -2.47
CA GLY A 13 2.19 7.62 -3.26
C GLY A 13 2.13 6.09 -3.34
N TYR A 14 1.14 5.43 -2.75
CA TYR A 14 0.98 3.97 -2.84
C TYR A 14 0.10 3.58 -4.04
N SER A 15 0.48 4.04 -5.24
CA SER A 15 -0.31 3.88 -6.48
C SER A 15 -0.58 2.42 -6.87
N TYR A 16 0.25 1.47 -6.43
CA TYR A 16 0.02 0.03 -6.63
C TYR A 16 -1.30 -0.51 -6.05
N LEU A 17 -1.98 0.28 -5.20
CA LEU A 17 -3.32 0.00 -4.71
C LEU A 17 -4.42 0.25 -5.78
N ASN A 18 -4.20 1.14 -6.75
CA ASN A 18 -5.15 1.42 -7.86
C ASN A 18 -5.59 0.16 -8.61
N ALA A 19 -4.68 -0.81 -8.76
CA ALA A 19 -4.94 -2.05 -9.46
C ALA A 19 -5.97 -2.95 -8.76
N GLY A 20 -6.25 -2.71 -7.47
CA GLY A 20 -7.17 -3.53 -6.69
C GLY A 20 -6.64 -4.92 -6.34
N LYS A 21 -7.53 -5.76 -5.81
CA LYS A 21 -7.21 -7.09 -5.28
C LYS A 21 -6.72 -8.05 -6.36
N GLY A 22 -5.61 -8.75 -6.11
CA GLY A 22 -5.05 -9.73 -7.05
C GLY A 22 -4.16 -9.12 -8.15
N TYR A 23 -4.04 -7.80 -8.18
CA TYR A 23 -3.26 -7.07 -9.19
C TYR A 23 -2.29 -6.05 -8.57
N TRP A 24 -1.32 -5.62 -9.36
CA TRP A 24 -0.32 -4.62 -9.02
C TRP A 24 -0.24 -3.58 -10.13
N GLU A 25 -0.24 -2.30 -9.78
CA GLU A 25 0.11 -1.22 -10.71
C GLU A 25 1.61 -0.89 -10.54
N ASP A 26 2.36 -0.95 -11.64
CA ASP A 26 3.77 -0.57 -11.64
C ASP A 26 3.98 0.95 -11.76
N GLY A 27 5.23 1.40 -11.64
CA GLY A 27 5.56 2.84 -11.73
C GLY A 27 5.29 3.46 -13.11
N ALA A 28 4.97 2.68 -14.14
CA ALA A 28 4.56 3.15 -15.46
C ALA A 28 3.02 3.14 -15.63
N GLY A 29 2.27 2.86 -14.56
CA GLY A 29 0.81 2.77 -14.59
C GLY A 29 0.28 1.48 -15.24
N LYS A 30 1.14 0.46 -15.46
CA LYS A 30 0.69 -0.81 -16.02
C LYS A 30 0.22 -1.73 -14.93
N THR A 31 -0.93 -2.36 -15.16
CA THR A 31 -1.52 -3.32 -14.24
C THR A 31 -1.09 -4.75 -14.61
N HIS A 32 -0.64 -5.48 -13.60
CA HIS A 32 -0.15 -6.86 -13.71
C HIS A 32 -0.92 -7.76 -12.75
N SER A 33 -1.41 -8.90 -13.22
CA SER A 33 -1.99 -9.93 -12.32
C SER A 33 -0.86 -10.60 -11.54
N TYR A 34 -1.09 -10.93 -10.27
CA TYR A 34 -0.11 -11.72 -9.50
C TYR A 34 0.18 -13.07 -10.15
N ASP A 35 -0.79 -13.63 -10.88
CA ASP A 35 -0.67 -14.91 -11.59
C ASP A 35 0.14 -14.81 -12.90
N SER A 36 0.46 -13.60 -13.38
CA SER A 36 1.41 -13.40 -14.48
C SER A 36 2.83 -13.04 -14.03
N MET A 37 3.02 -12.66 -12.76
CA MET A 37 4.31 -12.23 -12.23
C MET A 37 5.23 -13.39 -11.86
N ASP A 38 6.52 -13.28 -12.15
CA ASP A 38 7.50 -14.23 -11.61
C ASP A 38 7.74 -14.02 -10.09
N ASN A 39 8.44 -14.99 -9.48
CA ASN A 39 8.69 -15.00 -8.04
C ASN A 39 9.60 -13.85 -7.57
N ASP A 40 10.50 -13.36 -8.43
CA ASP A 40 11.41 -12.28 -8.10
C ASP A 40 10.67 -10.94 -8.15
N TYR A 41 9.79 -10.75 -9.13
CA TYR A 41 8.91 -9.61 -9.20
C TYR A 41 7.94 -9.57 -8.01
N LEU A 42 7.29 -10.68 -7.66
CA LEU A 42 6.47 -10.77 -6.44
C LEU A 42 7.26 -10.45 -5.17
N LYS A 43 8.51 -10.91 -5.06
CA LYS A 43 9.40 -10.59 -3.94
C LYS A 43 9.70 -9.09 -3.89
N ASN A 44 9.93 -8.46 -5.03
CA ASN A 44 10.18 -7.02 -5.13
C ASN A 44 8.94 -6.21 -4.72
N CYS A 45 7.74 -6.60 -5.17
CA CYS A 45 6.48 -5.99 -4.72
C CYS A 45 6.31 -6.09 -3.19
N ILE A 46 6.54 -7.27 -2.61
CA ILE A 46 6.47 -7.46 -1.14
C ILE A 46 7.46 -6.54 -0.41
N ASN A 47 8.71 -6.47 -0.89
CA ASN A 47 9.74 -5.61 -0.31
C ASN A 47 9.38 -4.13 -0.44
N PHE A 48 8.73 -3.74 -1.54
CA PHE A 48 8.27 -2.37 -1.78
C PHE A 48 7.19 -1.97 -0.77
N VAL A 49 6.20 -2.83 -0.55
CA VAL A 49 5.16 -2.62 0.47
C VAL A 49 5.79 -2.55 1.87
N ASP A 50 6.79 -3.39 2.16
CA ASP A 50 7.52 -3.35 3.43
C ASP A 50 8.23 -2.02 3.70
N ARG A 51 8.82 -1.41 2.66
CA ARG A 51 9.43 -0.08 2.76
C ARG A 51 8.38 0.98 3.11
N GLY A 52 7.25 0.99 2.40
CA GLY A 52 6.16 1.94 2.67
C GLY A 52 5.62 1.83 4.11
N ILE A 53 5.43 0.61 4.62
CA ILE A 53 5.02 0.40 6.02
C ILE A 53 6.07 0.96 7.00
N LYS A 54 7.36 0.77 6.71
CA LYS A 54 8.46 1.25 7.55
C LYS A 54 8.54 2.78 7.56
N GLU A 55 8.40 3.42 6.41
CA GLU A 55 8.39 4.89 6.26
C GLU A 55 7.28 5.52 7.11
N ILE A 56 6.06 4.97 7.05
CA ILE A 56 4.94 5.47 7.87
C ILE A 56 5.21 5.28 9.37
N LYS A 57 5.72 4.10 9.77
CA LYS A 57 6.01 3.78 11.18
C LYS A 57 7.12 4.65 11.77
N ASN A 58 8.13 4.97 10.97
CA ASN A 58 9.25 5.82 11.39
C ASN A 58 8.86 7.29 11.54
N ASN A 59 7.60 7.65 11.26
CA ASN A 59 7.10 9.02 11.28
C ASN A 59 7.99 9.97 10.47
N GLU A 60 8.42 9.53 9.28
CA GLU A 60 9.18 10.41 8.40
C GLU A 60 8.35 11.68 8.14
N ASN A 61 9.00 12.83 8.35
CA ASN A 61 8.34 14.15 8.31
C ASN A 61 7.64 14.37 6.97
N GLU A 62 8.22 13.85 5.89
CA GLU A 62 7.66 13.95 4.54
C GLU A 62 6.30 13.25 4.40
N ILE A 63 6.22 11.95 4.70
CA ILE A 63 4.96 11.18 4.64
C ILE A 63 3.90 11.77 5.57
N THR A 64 4.30 12.18 6.77
CA THR A 64 3.39 12.82 7.74
C THR A 64 2.80 14.12 7.18
N ASN A 65 3.64 14.94 6.55
CA ASN A 65 3.22 16.19 5.91
C ASN A 65 2.33 15.96 4.70
N ILE A 66 2.61 14.92 3.90
CA ILE A 66 1.77 14.55 2.75
C ILE A 66 0.38 14.10 3.22
N ILE A 67 0.31 13.21 4.23
CA ILE A 67 -0.96 12.79 4.85
C ILE A 67 -1.72 14.01 5.36
N LYS A 68 -1.06 14.91 6.11
CA LYS A 68 -1.68 16.14 6.61
C LYS A 68 -2.23 17.01 5.48
N LYS A 69 -1.47 17.21 4.40
CA LYS A 69 -1.90 17.96 3.22
C LYS A 69 -3.11 17.34 2.52
N GLN A 70 -3.15 16.01 2.39
CA GLN A 70 -4.28 15.34 1.75
C GLN A 70 -5.53 15.34 2.64
N LEU A 71 -5.38 15.13 3.95
CA LEU A 71 -6.49 15.23 4.90
C LEU A 71 -7.07 16.66 4.92
N ASN A 72 -6.23 17.69 4.93
CA ASN A 72 -6.64 19.11 4.82
C ASN A 72 -7.51 19.41 3.59
N LYS A 73 -7.29 18.71 2.47
CA LYS A 73 -8.11 18.88 1.25
C LYS A 73 -9.48 18.21 1.39
N MET A 74 -9.59 17.21 2.25
CA MET A 74 -10.83 16.46 2.49
C MET A 74 -11.67 17.12 3.58
N TYR A 75 -11.04 17.70 4.61
CA TYR A 75 -11.68 18.45 5.70
C TYR A 75 -10.72 19.48 6.29
N GLU A 76 -11.26 20.60 6.75
CA GLU A 76 -10.48 21.69 7.33
C GLU A 76 -9.75 21.24 8.62
N GLU A 77 -8.45 21.49 8.66
CA GLU A 77 -7.55 21.33 9.82
C GLU A 77 -7.60 19.95 10.52
N PRO A 78 -6.91 18.92 10.00
CA PRO A 78 -6.83 17.62 10.64
C PRO A 78 -6.05 17.71 11.95
N SER A 79 -6.61 17.12 13.00
CA SER A 79 -5.93 17.00 14.28
C SER A 79 -4.82 15.95 14.23
N ASP A 80 -3.90 15.99 15.19
CA ASP A 80 -2.86 14.96 15.32
C ASP A 80 -3.47 13.55 15.52
N LYS A 81 -4.65 13.48 16.14
CA LYS A 81 -5.40 12.22 16.28
C LYS A 81 -5.86 11.68 14.93
N ASP A 82 -6.28 12.56 14.02
CA ASP A 82 -6.72 12.15 12.69
C ASP A 82 -5.55 11.69 11.82
N ILE A 83 -4.41 12.39 11.91
CA ILE A 83 -3.17 11.97 11.25
C ILE A 83 -2.72 10.61 11.77
N SER A 84 -2.74 10.41 13.09
CA SER A 84 -2.40 9.12 13.72
C SER A 84 -3.34 8.00 13.28
N LYS A 85 -4.64 8.28 13.20
CA LYS A 85 -5.65 7.34 12.72
C LYS A 85 -5.42 6.98 11.25
N ALA A 86 -5.19 7.97 10.38
CA ALA A 86 -4.90 7.76 8.97
C ALA A 86 -3.66 6.87 8.78
N LYS A 87 -2.55 7.17 9.49
CA LYS A 87 -1.34 6.33 9.45
C LYS A 87 -1.63 4.88 9.80
N LYS A 88 -2.40 4.63 10.86
CA LYS A 88 -2.78 3.25 11.27
C LYS A 88 -3.59 2.55 10.18
N GLN A 89 -4.59 3.22 9.62
CA GLN A 89 -5.46 2.65 8.59
C GLN A 89 -4.70 2.35 7.30
N ILE A 90 -3.84 3.26 6.85
CA ILE A 90 -2.96 3.04 5.70
C ILE A 90 -2.05 1.84 5.95
N ILE A 91 -1.45 1.72 7.15
CA ILE A 91 -0.60 0.57 7.49
C ILE A 91 -1.38 -0.75 7.39
N GLU A 92 -2.64 -0.81 7.84
CA GLU A 92 -3.46 -2.03 7.70
C GLU A 92 -3.74 -2.37 6.24
N ILE A 93 -4.11 -1.39 5.41
CA ILE A 93 -4.29 -1.57 3.96
C ILE A 93 -3.01 -2.13 3.31
N LEU A 94 -1.85 -1.59 3.66
CA LEU A 94 -0.57 -2.08 3.15
C LEU A 94 -0.26 -3.50 3.64
N LYS A 95 -0.60 -3.84 4.89
CA LYS A 95 -0.44 -5.22 5.40
C LYS A 95 -1.35 -6.20 4.67
N ASP A 96 -2.56 -5.82 4.33
CA ASP A 96 -3.50 -6.65 3.57
C ASP A 96 -2.94 -6.90 2.17
N LYS A 97 -2.53 -5.83 1.46
CA LYS A 97 -1.88 -5.95 0.14
C LYS A 97 -0.65 -6.85 0.16
N LYS A 98 0.17 -6.73 1.20
CA LYS A 98 1.34 -7.58 1.41
C LYS A 98 0.96 -9.04 1.63
N SER A 99 -0.11 -9.30 2.38
CA SER A 99 -0.60 -10.65 2.64
C SER A 99 -1.07 -11.31 1.34
N GLU A 100 -1.80 -10.59 0.48
CA GLU A 100 -2.22 -11.08 -0.84
C GLU A 100 -1.02 -11.51 -1.71
N LEU A 101 0.00 -10.66 -1.81
CA LEU A 101 1.23 -10.96 -2.56
C LEU A 101 1.95 -12.21 -2.01
N LYS A 102 2.04 -12.33 -0.68
CA LYS A 102 2.66 -13.48 -0.01
C LYS A 102 1.88 -14.77 -0.26
N GLU A 103 0.55 -14.71 -0.25
CA GLU A 103 -0.30 -15.87 -0.54
C GLU A 103 -0.11 -16.36 -1.98
N CYS A 104 -0.10 -15.45 -2.95
CA CYS A 104 0.18 -15.82 -4.34
C CYS A 104 1.56 -16.47 -4.49
N LYS A 105 2.59 -15.86 -3.89
CA LYS A 105 3.96 -16.41 -3.92
C LYS A 105 4.04 -17.82 -3.32
N LYS A 106 3.43 -18.04 -2.14
CA LYS A 106 3.39 -19.36 -1.49
C LYS A 106 2.69 -20.41 -2.35
N LYS A 107 1.56 -20.06 -2.97
CA LYS A 107 0.83 -20.95 -3.88
C LYS A 107 1.73 -21.41 -5.02
N ARG A 108 2.44 -20.48 -5.69
CA ARG A 108 3.40 -20.80 -6.77
C ARG A 108 4.52 -21.74 -6.33
N GLU A 109 5.11 -21.49 -5.16
CA GLU A 109 6.18 -22.34 -4.62
C GLU A 109 5.69 -23.75 -4.31
N SER A 110 4.42 -23.91 -3.92
CA SER A 110 3.81 -25.23 -3.69
C SER A 110 3.53 -26.01 -4.98
N TYR A 111 3.18 -25.33 -6.07
CA TYR A 111 2.94 -25.97 -7.38
C TYR A 111 4.22 -26.44 -8.07
N LYS A 112 5.36 -25.78 -7.84
CA LYS A 112 6.67 -26.20 -8.39
C LYS A 112 7.26 -27.46 -7.74
N LYS A 113 6.66 -27.95 -6.63
CA LYS A 113 7.12 -29.13 -5.88
C LYS A 113 6.34 -30.41 -6.21
N LYS A 114 5.40 -30.37 -7.16
CA LYS A 114 4.69 -31.53 -7.70
C LYS A 114 5.19 -31.83 -9.11
#